data_AF-A0A5E6NQ07-F1
#
_entry.id   AF-A0A5E6NQ07-F1
#
_cell.length_a   1.000
_cell.length_b   1.000
_cell.length_c   1.000
_cell.angle_alpha   90.00
_cell.angle_beta   90.00
_cell.angle_gamma   90.00
#
_symmetry.space_group_name_H-M   'P 1'
#
loop_
_entity.id
_entity.type
_entity.pdbx_description
1 polymer ?
#
loop_
_entity_poly.entity_id
_entity_poly.type
_entity_poly.pdbx_seq_one_letter_code
_entity_poly.pdbx_strand_id
1 'polypeptide(L)'
;MPVNTALRAKNGVKTIDKGLLNNPKVNDVKQAGKFKTQALEISPSLPLICITVYLKLATVIVFHNKYIDKSRTTNPETNQPWAAAEVPETIDFNDLKKGKKLSDKKVNALVAFLKTLTDKRYEHLLKRN
;
A
#
# COMPACT_ATOMS: atom_id res chain seq x y z
N MET A 1 -0.93 5.74 -5.34
CA MET A 1 0.21 5.19 -4.56
C MET A 1 1.33 6.22 -4.49
N PRO A 2 2.16 6.25 -3.44
CA PRO A 2 3.35 7.10 -3.41
C PRO A 2 4.47 6.58 -4.33
N VAL A 3 5.33 7.48 -4.78
CA VAL A 3 6.47 7.16 -5.67
C VAL A 3 7.53 6.34 -4.92
N ASN A 4 7.98 5.23 -5.50
CA ASN A 4 9.14 4.48 -5.02
C ASN A 4 10.45 5.06 -5.59
N THR A 5 11.00 6.07 -4.90
CA THR A 5 12.22 6.77 -5.35
C THR A 5 13.44 5.86 -5.39
N ALA A 6 13.58 4.92 -4.46
CA ALA A 6 14.69 3.98 -4.42
C ALA A 6 14.70 3.04 -5.63
N LEU A 7 13.52 2.49 -5.98
CA LEU A 7 13.39 1.63 -7.16
C LEU A 7 13.66 2.40 -8.46
N ARG A 8 13.19 3.65 -8.55
CA ARG A 8 13.46 4.51 -9.71
C ARG A 8 14.93 4.82 -9.89
N ALA A 9 15.62 5.17 -8.80
CA ALA A 9 17.05 5.45 -8.84
C ALA A 9 17.84 4.21 -9.34
N LYS A 10 17.45 3.02 -8.89
CA LYS A 10 18.07 1.76 -9.33
C LYS A 10 17.82 1.44 -10.81
N ASN A 11 16.62 1.74 -11.32
CA ASN A 11 16.22 1.39 -12.68
C ASN A 11 16.41 2.53 -13.71
N GLY A 12 16.82 3.72 -13.28
CA GLY A 12 16.96 4.91 -14.15
C GLY A 12 15.64 5.47 -14.68
N VAL A 13 14.50 5.08 -14.12
CA VAL A 13 13.16 5.46 -14.62
C VAL A 13 12.77 6.83 -14.09
N LYS A 14 12.55 7.78 -15.01
CA LYS A 14 12.10 9.15 -14.70
C LYS A 14 10.62 9.39 -14.99
N THR A 15 10.00 8.51 -15.77
CA THR A 15 8.60 8.62 -16.20
C THR A 15 7.65 8.20 -15.08
N ILE A 16 6.45 8.79 -15.09
CA ILE A 16 5.34 8.40 -14.20
C ILE A 16 4.80 7.03 -14.64
N ASP A 17 4.59 6.13 -13.68
CA ASP A 17 3.86 4.89 -13.87
C ASP A 17 2.36 5.17 -13.86
N LYS A 18 1.75 5.16 -15.06
CA LYS A 18 0.32 5.40 -15.22
C LYS A 18 -0.53 4.17 -14.88
N GLY A 19 0.04 3.08 -14.38
CA GLY A 19 -0.70 1.89 -13.96
C GLY A 19 -1.49 1.28 -15.12
N LEU A 20 -2.80 1.09 -14.93
CA LEU A 20 -3.70 0.52 -15.94
C LEU A 20 -3.67 1.26 -17.29
N LEU A 21 -3.41 2.57 -17.29
CA LEU A 21 -3.31 3.37 -18.51
C LEU A 21 -2.04 3.11 -19.34
N ASN A 22 -1.06 2.37 -18.80
CA ASN A 22 0.07 1.89 -19.60
C ASN A 22 -0.32 0.71 -20.52
N ASN A 23 -1.53 0.14 -20.36
CA ASN A 23 -2.05 -0.88 -21.28
C ASN A 23 -2.53 -0.21 -22.58
N PRO A 24 -2.00 -0.59 -23.77
CA PRO A 24 -2.37 0.04 -25.04
C PRO A 24 -3.84 -0.13 -25.44
N LYS A 25 -4.58 -1.03 -24.78
CA LYS A 25 -6.03 -1.21 -25.00
C LYS A 25 -6.89 -0.27 -24.15
N VAL A 26 -6.30 0.50 -23.24
CA VAL A 26 -7.00 1.41 -22.33
C VAL A 26 -6.74 2.85 -22.75
N ASN A 27 -7.80 3.53 -23.21
CA ASN A 27 -7.71 4.92 -23.67
C ASN A 27 -8.33 5.92 -22.69
N ASP A 28 -9.00 5.44 -21.64
CA ASP A 28 -9.64 6.29 -20.64
C ASP A 28 -8.62 6.80 -19.62
N VAL A 29 -8.35 8.10 -19.67
CA VAL A 29 -7.43 8.79 -18.76
C VAL A 29 -7.82 8.66 -17.29
N LYS A 30 -9.09 8.39 -16.97
CA LYS A 30 -9.56 8.14 -15.60
C LYS A 30 -9.00 6.85 -15.00
N GLN A 31 -8.36 6.00 -15.80
CA GLN A 31 -7.69 4.78 -15.35
C GLN A 31 -6.22 5.01 -14.97
N ALA A 32 -5.68 6.23 -15.17
CA ALA A 32 -4.33 6.57 -14.77
C ALA A 32 -4.10 6.27 -13.29
N GLY A 33 -2.94 5.70 -12.94
CA GLY A 33 -2.53 5.43 -11.57
C GLY A 33 -3.32 4.34 -10.85
N LYS A 34 -4.26 3.66 -11.53
CA LYS A 34 -4.96 2.50 -10.98
C LYS A 34 -4.15 1.23 -11.18
N PHE A 35 -4.11 0.41 -10.14
CA PHE A 35 -3.42 -0.88 -10.16
C PHE A 35 -4.41 -1.98 -9.83
N LYS A 36 -4.14 -3.19 -10.32
CA LYS A 36 -4.93 -4.37 -10.00
C LYS A 36 -4.86 -4.64 -8.49
N THR A 37 -6.02 -4.77 -7.85
CA THR A 37 -6.11 -5.23 -6.46
C THR A 37 -5.48 -6.63 -6.36
N GLN A 38 -4.46 -6.76 -5.53
CA GLN A 38 -3.80 -8.04 -5.28
C GLN A 38 -4.55 -8.82 -4.21
N ALA A 39 -4.38 -10.15 -4.22
CA ALA A 39 -4.89 -10.99 -3.15
C ALA A 39 -4.21 -10.65 -1.82
N LEU A 40 -4.92 -10.88 -0.71
CA LEU A 40 -4.43 -10.59 0.65
C LEU A 40 -3.51 -11.68 1.22
N GLU A 41 -3.03 -12.62 0.39
CA GLU A 41 -2.09 -13.65 0.82
C GLU A 41 -0.75 -13.00 1.17
N ILE A 42 -0.31 -13.18 2.42
CA ILE A 42 0.97 -12.66 2.88
C ILE A 42 2.02 -13.71 2.62
N SER A 43 2.73 -13.58 1.51
CA SER A 43 3.94 -14.35 1.25
C SER A 43 5.13 -13.66 1.93
N PRO A 44 5.82 -14.29 2.89
CA PRO A 44 7.00 -13.71 3.54
C PRO A 44 8.19 -13.56 2.59
N SER A 45 8.17 -14.30 1.46
CA SER A 45 9.18 -14.26 0.41
C SER A 45 8.98 -13.16 -0.61
N LEU A 46 7.78 -12.58 -0.72
CA LEU A 46 7.54 -11.50 -1.67
C LEU A 46 7.68 -10.17 -0.92
N PRO A 47 8.55 -9.26 -1.39
CA PRO A 47 8.52 -7.93 -0.84
C PRO A 47 7.12 -7.35 -1.05
N LEU A 48 6.51 -6.79 0.00
CA LEU A 48 5.30 -5.95 -0.11
C LEU A 48 5.49 -4.79 -1.14
N ILE A 49 6.69 -4.63 -1.71
CA ILE A 49 7.12 -3.69 -2.74
C ILE A 49 6.18 -3.65 -3.95
N CYS A 50 5.57 -4.77 -4.35
CA CYS A 50 4.58 -4.75 -5.44
C CYS A 50 3.23 -4.16 -5.01
N ILE A 51 2.97 -4.03 -3.71
CA ILE A 51 1.74 -3.50 -3.12
C ILE A 51 1.97 -2.06 -2.65
N THR A 52 3.15 -1.74 -2.10
CA THR A 52 3.42 -0.46 -1.42
C THR A 52 4.93 -0.16 -1.30
N VAL A 53 5.29 1.09 -1.03
CA VAL A 53 6.67 1.49 -0.64
C VAL A 53 7.05 1.13 0.81
N TYR A 54 6.14 0.51 1.56
CA TYR A 54 6.26 0.22 2.99
C TYR A 54 6.67 -1.23 3.25
N LEU A 55 7.46 -1.42 4.30
CA LEU A 55 8.03 -2.71 4.66
C LEU A 55 7.18 -3.50 5.66
N LYS A 56 6.36 -2.83 6.46
CA LYS A 56 5.53 -3.44 7.51
C LYS A 56 4.07 -3.40 7.12
N LEU A 57 3.37 -4.53 7.31
CA LEU A 57 1.93 -4.64 7.09
C LEU A 57 1.11 -3.63 7.90
N ALA A 58 1.52 -3.37 9.14
CA ALA A 58 0.90 -2.35 9.99
C ALA A 58 0.92 -0.97 9.30
N THR A 59 2.03 -0.59 8.70
CA THR A 59 2.18 0.69 7.98
C THR A 59 1.24 0.79 6.80
N VAL A 60 1.01 -0.32 6.08
CA VAL A 60 0.03 -0.36 4.98
C VAL A 60 -1.38 -0.09 5.47
N ILE A 61 -1.78 -0.72 6.58
CA ILE A 61 -3.10 -0.52 7.19
C ILE A 61 -3.23 0.94 7.67
N VAL A 62 -2.21 1.46 8.34
CA VAL A 62 -2.17 2.84 8.82
C VAL A 62 -2.22 3.85 7.67
N PHE A 63 -1.52 3.56 6.57
CA PHE A 63 -1.54 4.39 5.36
C PHE A 63 -2.96 4.54 4.79
N HIS A 64 -3.76 3.48 4.80
CA HIS A 64 -5.17 3.58 4.38
C HIS A 64 -6.01 4.32 5.42
N ASN A 65 -5.77 4.06 6.71
CA ASN A 65 -6.49 4.71 7.80
C ASN A 65 -6.31 6.24 7.83
N LYS A 66 -5.23 6.81 7.26
CA LYS A 66 -4.99 8.27 7.23
C LYS A 66 -6.12 9.08 6.57
N TYR A 67 -6.87 8.47 5.64
CA TYR A 67 -7.97 9.14 4.95
C TYR A 67 -9.24 9.24 5.81
N ILE A 68 -9.35 8.39 6.84
CA ILE A 68 -10.43 8.38 7.82
C ILE A 68 -9.98 9.12 9.09
N ASP A 69 -8.76 8.85 9.53
CA ASP A 69 -8.15 9.38 10.74
C ASP A 69 -7.11 10.47 10.42
N LYS A 70 -7.58 11.72 10.43
CA LYS A 70 -6.76 12.90 10.13
C LYS A 70 -5.58 13.11 11.09
N SER A 71 -5.54 12.44 12.25
CA SER A 71 -4.37 12.53 13.15
C SER A 71 -3.19 11.68 12.68
N ARG A 72 -3.37 10.78 11.69
CA ARG A 72 -2.31 9.90 11.19
C ARG A 72 -1.60 10.50 9.98
N THR A 73 -0.94 11.64 10.17
CA THR A 73 -0.24 12.36 9.10
C THR A 73 1.18 11.86 8.82
N THR A 74 1.74 11.09 9.76
CA THR A 74 3.14 10.64 9.73
C THR A 74 3.25 9.14 9.43
N ASN A 75 4.23 8.79 8.61
CA ASN A 75 4.64 7.41 8.37
C ASN A 75 5.45 6.88 9.56
N PRO A 76 4.99 5.84 10.29
CA PRO A 76 5.71 5.29 11.44
C PRO A 76 7.03 4.58 11.09
N GLU A 77 7.29 4.27 9.82
CA GLU A 77 8.58 3.66 9.41
C GLU A 77 9.69 4.68 9.23
N THR A 78 9.34 5.91 8.81
CA THR A 78 10.32 6.96 8.48
C THR A 78 10.24 8.15 9.41
N ASN A 79 9.20 8.24 10.24
CA ASN A 79 8.84 9.43 11.03
C ASN A 79 8.71 10.71 10.20
N GLN A 80 8.44 10.57 8.90
CA GLN A 80 8.21 11.67 7.96
C GLN A 80 6.74 11.72 7.55
N PRO A 81 6.23 12.86 7.06
CA PRO A 81 4.91 12.92 6.46
C PRO A 81 4.72 11.88 5.35
N TRP A 82 3.47 11.43 5.16
CA TRP A 82 3.18 10.53 4.04
C TRP A 82 3.54 11.18 2.70
N ALA A 83 4.29 10.45 1.88
CA ALA A 83 4.60 10.89 0.53
C ALA A 83 3.32 11.13 -0.29
N ALA A 84 3.40 12.13 -1.17
CA ALA A 84 2.34 12.45 -2.12
C ALA A 84 2.07 11.26 -3.06
N ALA A 85 0.83 11.17 -3.53
CA ALA A 85 0.49 10.20 -4.56
C ALA A 85 1.13 10.61 -5.88
N GLU A 86 1.56 9.61 -6.64
CA GLU A 86 2.16 9.81 -7.95
C GLU A 86 1.17 10.33 -9.00
N VAL A 87 -0.08 9.86 -8.93
CA VAL A 87 -1.21 10.29 -9.76
C VAL A 87 -2.35 10.69 -8.82
N PRO A 88 -2.43 11.95 -8.37
CA PRO A 88 -3.43 12.39 -7.41
C PRO A 88 -4.84 12.54 -8.01
N GLU A 89 -4.95 12.71 -9.32
CA GLU A 89 -6.19 13.08 -10.01
C GLU A 89 -7.25 11.98 -10.01
N THR A 90 -6.82 10.73 -9.90
CA THR A 90 -7.68 9.53 -10.04
C THR A 90 -7.84 8.76 -8.74
N ILE A 91 -7.44 9.34 -7.61
CA ILE A 91 -7.57 8.71 -6.29
C ILE A 91 -9.06 8.53 -5.96
N ASP A 92 -9.43 7.31 -5.57
CA ASP A 92 -10.78 7.02 -5.09
C ASP A 92 -10.98 7.46 -3.63
N PHE A 93 -11.16 8.76 -3.44
CA PHE A 93 -11.45 9.32 -2.13
C PHE A 93 -12.82 8.91 -1.58
N ASN A 94 -13.75 8.50 -2.44
CA ASN A 94 -15.09 8.09 -2.02
C ASN A 94 -15.01 6.80 -1.22
N ASP A 95 -14.24 5.82 -1.69
CA ASP A 95 -14.04 4.57 -0.97
C ASP A 95 -13.03 4.71 0.18
N LEU A 96 -11.94 5.45 -0.02
CA LEU A 96 -10.90 5.60 1.01
C LEU A 96 -11.37 6.33 2.28
N LYS A 97 -12.44 7.12 2.20
CA LYS A 97 -13.01 7.85 3.36
C LYS A 97 -14.14 7.08 4.05
N LYS A 98 -14.57 5.93 3.52
CA LYS A 98 -15.61 5.11 4.15
C LYS A 98 -15.04 4.34 5.33
N GLY A 99 -15.87 4.14 6.35
CA GLY A 99 -15.57 3.28 7.50
C GLY A 99 -15.34 4.05 8.80
N LYS A 100 -14.69 3.38 9.75
CA LYS A 100 -14.44 3.90 11.10
C LYS A 100 -12.94 3.99 11.35
N LYS A 101 -12.52 5.05 12.05
CA LYS A 101 -11.15 5.23 12.53
C LYS A 101 -10.66 3.96 13.24
N LEU A 102 -9.50 3.48 12.85
CA LEU A 102 -8.84 2.35 13.49
C LEU A 102 -7.96 2.83 14.66
N SER A 103 -8.19 2.25 15.84
CA SER A 103 -7.25 2.35 16.96
C SER A 103 -6.06 1.40 16.74
N ASP A 104 -4.96 1.61 17.45
CA ASP A 104 -3.78 0.75 17.30
C ASP A 104 -4.05 -0.71 17.69
N LYS A 105 -4.94 -0.94 18.66
CA LYS A 105 -5.44 -2.29 18.97
C LYS A 105 -6.10 -2.95 17.76
N LYS A 106 -6.92 -2.22 17.00
CA LYS A 106 -7.56 -2.74 15.78
C LYS A 106 -6.56 -2.95 14.65
N VAL A 107 -5.59 -2.05 14.49
CA VAL A 107 -4.50 -2.23 13.52
C VAL A 107 -3.73 -3.52 13.84
N ASN A 108 -3.38 -3.75 15.10
CA ASN A 108 -2.69 -4.98 15.53
C ASN A 108 -3.54 -6.23 15.32
N ALA A 109 -4.85 -6.16 15.59
CA ALA A 109 -5.77 -7.27 15.32
C ALA A 109 -5.87 -7.59 13.82
N LEU A 110 -5.92 -6.58 12.95
CA LEU A 110 -5.90 -6.77 11.49
C LEU A 110 -4.58 -7.38 11.03
N VAL A 111 -3.45 -6.94 11.58
CA VAL A 111 -2.14 -7.54 11.29
C VAL A 111 -2.13 -9.02 11.69
N ALA A 112 -2.65 -9.34 12.89
CA ALA A 112 -2.74 -10.73 13.34
C ALA A 112 -3.63 -11.57 12.42
N PHE A 113 -4.80 -11.06 12.04
CA PHE A 113 -5.71 -11.72 11.11
C PHE A 113 -5.05 -11.96 9.74
N LEU A 114 -4.43 -10.95 9.15
CA LEU A 114 -3.78 -11.10 7.85
C LEU A 114 -2.61 -12.09 7.88
N LYS A 115 -1.90 -12.21 9.01
CA LYS A 115 -0.88 -13.26 9.19
C LYS A 115 -1.47 -14.67 9.13
N THR A 116 -2.75 -14.87 9.49
CA THR A 116 -3.40 -16.20 9.36
C THR A 116 -3.74 -16.56 7.92
N LEU A 117 -3.61 -15.63 6.97
CA LEU A 117 -3.77 -15.89 5.54
C LEU A 117 -2.45 -16.34 4.88
N THR A 118 -1.45 -16.70 5.69
CA THR A 118 -0.17 -17.24 5.21
C THR A 118 -0.34 -18.75 5.03
N ASP A 119 -0.02 -19.28 3.85
CA ASP A 119 -0.01 -20.73 3.64
C ASP A 119 0.89 -21.43 4.68
N LYS A 120 0.46 -22.62 5.12
CA LYS A 120 1.20 -23.46 6.08
C LYS A 120 2.69 -23.63 5.74
N ARG A 121 3.01 -23.81 4.45
CA ARG A 121 4.39 -23.97 3.97
C ARG A 121 5.27 -22.73 4.23
N TYR A 122 4.69 -21.54 4.39
CA TYR A 122 5.40 -20.29 4.64
C TYR A 122 5.29 -19.79 6.10
N GLU A 123 4.53 -20.46 6.97
CA GLU A 123 4.38 -20.06 8.38
C GLU A 123 5.73 -19.96 9.11
N HIS A 124 6.70 -20.81 8.75
CA HIS A 124 8.05 -20.78 9.32
C HIS A 124 8.83 -19.49 9.05
N LEU A 125 8.45 -18.72 8.02
CA LEU A 125 9.05 -17.42 7.70
C LEU A 125 8.39 -16.26 8.46
N LEU A 126 7.25 -16.50 9.12
CA LEU A 126 6.65 -15.51 10.00
C LEU A 126 7.53 -15.36 11.24
N LYS A 127 8.12 -14.17 11.42
CA LYS A 127 8.79 -13.84 12.68
C LYS A 127 7.77 -13.92 13.81
N ARG A 128 8.05 -14.78 14.81
CA ARG A 128 7.37 -14.73 16.10
C ARG A 128 7.76 -13.43 16.78
N ASN A 129 6.75 -12.64 17.15
CA ASN A 129 6.92 -11.46 17.99
C ASN A 129 7.07 -11.88 19.45
#